data_AF-A0A6V7KNJ8-F1
#
_entry.id   AF-A0A6V7KNJ8-F1
#
_cell.length_a   1.000
_cell.length_b   1.000
_cell.length_c   1.000
_cell.angle_alpha   90.00
_cell.angle_beta   90.00
_cell.angle_gamma   90.00
#
_symmetry.space_group_name_H-M   'P 1'
#
loop_
_entity.id
_entity.type
_entity.pdbx_description
1 polymer ?
#
loop_
_entity_poly.entity_id
_entity_poly.type
_entity_poly.pdbx_seq_one_letter_code
_entity_poly.pdbx_strand_id
1 'polypeptide(L)' 'DLLQNPLIVPLKRFCNHEAFNDFGILDVAFHPIQPWIFSAGADATIRLYT' A
#
# COMPACT_ATOMS: atom_id res chain seq x y z
N ASP A 1 -17.26 -24.23 0.14
CA ASP A 1 -17.00 -23.80 1.51
C ASP A 1 -17.14 -22.29 1.56
N LEU A 2 -18.28 -21.82 2.08
CA LEU A 2 -18.68 -20.41 2.22
C LEU A 2 -19.38 -20.19 3.57
N LEU A 3 -19.25 -21.16 4.48
CA LEU A 3 -20.00 -21.22 5.74
C LEU A 3 -19.33 -20.42 6.86
N GLN A 4 -18.17 -19.81 6.60
CA GLN A 4 -17.42 -19.00 7.54
C GLN A 4 -17.15 -17.60 6.97
N ASN A 5 -17.21 -16.60 7.84
CA ASN A 5 -16.83 -15.23 7.51
C ASN A 5 -15.34 -15.13 7.15
N PRO A 6 -14.96 -14.23 6.22
CA PRO A 6 -13.55 -13.99 5.91
C PRO A 6 -12.79 -13.48 7.15
N LEU A 7 -11.61 -14.05 7.40
CA LEU A 7 -10.69 -13.59 8.44
C LEU A 7 -9.74 -12.53 7.85
N ILE A 8 -9.76 -11.31 8.40
CA ILE A 8 -8.86 -10.23 7.99
C ILE A 8 -7.80 -10.04 9.07
N VAL A 9 -6.52 -10.13 8.69
CA VAL A 9 -5.38 -10.00 9.61
C VAL A 9 -4.45 -8.88 9.11
N PRO A 10 -4.15 -7.85 9.93
CA PRO A 10 -3.13 -6.86 9.60
C PRO A 10 -1.74 -7.50 9.54
N LEU A 11 -0.96 -7.17 8.51
CA LEU A 11 0.40 -7.72 8.33
C LEU A 11 1.50 -6.70 8.61
N LYS A 12 1.54 -5.61 7.82
CA LYS A 12 2.62 -4.62 7.88
C LYS A 12 2.11 -3.21 7.60
N ARG A 13 2.73 -2.23 8.27
CA ARG A 13 2.54 -0.80 8.01
C ARG A 13 3.73 -0.27 7.22
N PHE A 14 3.46 0.38 6.09
CA PHE A 14 4.45 1.16 5.34
C PHE A 14 4.32 2.64 5.70
N CYS A 15 5.43 3.31 6.01
CA CYS A 15 5.44 4.70 6.48
C CYS A 15 6.65 5.48 5.95
N ASN A 16 7.07 5.18 4.72
CA ASN A 16 8.31 5.70 4.17
C ASN A 16 8.12 7.01 3.39
N HIS A 17 6.91 7.31 2.90
CA HIS A 17 6.60 8.58 2.23
C HIS A 17 6.63 9.76 3.21
N GLU A 18 7.17 10.89 2.75
CA GLU A 18 7.07 12.16 3.48
C GLU A 18 5.75 12.85 3.14
N ALA A 19 5.18 13.56 4.12
CA ALA A 19 4.00 14.39 3.86
C ALA A 19 4.43 15.68 3.17
N PHE A 20 3.62 16.16 2.23
CA PHE A 20 3.86 17.41 1.52
C PHE A 20 2.55 18.19 1.37
N ASN A 21 2.51 19.43 1.90
CA ASN A 21 1.32 20.29 1.89
C ASN A 21 0.05 19.57 2.38
N ASP A 22 0.13 18.89 3.52
CA ASP A 22 -0.95 18.06 4.11
C ASP A 22 -1.38 16.84 3.28
N PHE A 23 -0.72 16.55 2.16
CA PHE A 23 -0.92 15.34 1.38
C PHE A 23 0.09 14.25 1.73
N GLY A 24 -0.34 12.99 1.67
CA GLY A 24 0.49 11.81 1.89
C GLY A 24 0.58 10.95 0.62
N ILE A 25 0.03 9.74 0.69
CA ILE A 25 -0.03 8.83 -0.47
C ILE A 25 -1.27 9.16 -1.30
N LEU A 26 -1.08 9.25 -2.62
CA LEU A 26 -2.12 9.60 -3.58
C LEU A 26 -2.70 8.38 -4.30
N ASP A 27 -1.91 7.33 -4.50
CA ASP A 27 -2.37 6.08 -5.13
C ASP A 27 -1.56 4.86 -4.68
N VAL A 28 -2.18 3.68 -4.77
CA VAL A 28 -1.59 2.37 -4.45
C VAL A 28 -2.03 1.32 -5.48
N ALA A 29 -1.07 0.60 -6.05
CA ALA A 29 -1.33 -0.50 -6.98
C ALA A 29 -0.60 -1.78 -6.56
N PHE A 30 -1.28 -2.93 -6.66
CA PHE A 30 -0.66 -4.24 -6.48
C PHE A 30 -0.01 -4.68 -7.79
N HIS A 31 1.17 -5.30 -7.70
CA HIS A 31 1.70 -6.01 -8.85
C HIS A 31 0.78 -7.19 -9.21
N PRO A 32 0.49 -7.46 -10.50
CA PRO A 32 -0.49 -8.48 -10.90
C PRO A 32 -0.13 -9.95 -10.56
N ILE A 33 1.06 -10.23 -10.04
CA ILE A 33 1.59 -11.60 -9.88
C ILE A 33 2.38 -11.72 -8.57
N GLN A 34 3.40 -10.88 -8.37
CA GLN A 34 4.21 -10.87 -7.16
C GLN A 34 3.48 -10.16 -6.00
N PRO A 35 3.79 -10.51 -4.73
CA PRO A 35 3.18 -9.88 -3.55
C PRO A 35 3.78 -8.50 -3.27
N TRP A 36 3.83 -7.66 -4.29
CA TRP A 36 4.47 -6.34 -4.27
C TRP A 36 3.44 -5.23 -4.36
N ILE A 37 3.79 -4.09 -3.79
CA ILE A 37 2.94 -2.90 -3.76
C ILE A 37 3.74 -1.72 -4.30
N PHE A 38 3.08 -0.95 -5.18
CA PHE A 38 3.53 0.37 -5.62
C PHE A 38 2.71 1.44 -4.92
N SER A 39 3.34 2.50 -4.41
CA SER A 39 2.65 3.69 -3.92
C SER A 39 3.19 4.96 -4.55
N ALA A 40 2.29 5.88 -4.91
CA ALA A 40 2.64 7.21 -5.42
C ALA A 40 2.39 8.26 -4.33
N GLY A 41 3.41 9.02 -3.94
CA GLY A 41 3.34 9.99 -2.84
C GLY A 41 3.34 11.45 -3.30
N ALA A 42 2.80 12.32 -2.47
CA ALA A 42 2.93 13.77 -2.60
C ALA A 42 4.38 14.27 -2.45
N ASP A 43 5.26 13.44 -1.88
CA ASP A 43 6.72 13.66 -1.80
C ASP A 43 7.46 13.53 -3.15
N ALA A 44 6.73 13.55 -4.27
CA ALA A 44 7.25 13.37 -5.63
C ALA A 44 8.01 12.05 -5.84
N THR A 45 7.72 11.01 -5.04
CA THR A 45 8.31 9.69 -5.20
C THR A 45 7.27 8.60 -5.51
N ILE A 46 7.72 7.58 -6.23
CA ILE A 46 7.04 6.28 -6.32
C ILE A 46 7.89 5.26 -5.57
N ARG A 47 7.25 4.42 -4.76
CA ARG A 47 7.94 3.40 -3.94
C ARG A 47 7.42 2.01 -4.25
N LEU A 48 8.35 1.06 -4.34
CA LEU A 48 8.09 -0.38 -4.46
C LEU A 48 8.38 -1.06 -3.12
N TYR A 49 7.45 -1.90 -2.65
CA TYR A 49 7.63 -2.78 -1.50
C TYR A 49 7.57 -4.24 -1.96
N THR A 50 8.55 -5.04 -1.55
CA THR A 50 8.72 -6.46 -1.94
C THR A 50 8.87 -7.39 -0.75
#